data_AF-A0A9C8WHW3-F1
#
_entry.id   AF-A0A9C8WHW3-F1
#
_cell.length_a   1.000
_cell.length_b   1.000
_cell.length_c   1.000
_cell.angle_alpha   90.00
_cell.angle_beta   90.00
_cell.angle_gamma   90.00
#
_symmetry.space_group_name_H-M   'P 1'
#
loop_
_entity.id
_entity.type
_entity.pdbx_description
1 polymer ?
#
loop_
_entity_poly.entity_id
_entity_poly.type
_entity_poly.pdbx_seq_one_letter_code
_entity_poly.pdbx_strand_id
1 'polypeptide(L)'
;MSHLSRRDFLKAAGLLAAAPLATALKHPVPEASDKPSPDVLVLVFDTLSARHMGLYGYPRRTTPNLERLAEVSTVYHQHWAGGNFPVPGTA
;
A
#
# COMPACT_ATOMS: atom_id res chain seq x y z
N MET A 1 -45.03 19.72 -7.91
CA MET A 1 -43.72 19.05 -8.12
C MET A 1 -42.67 20.15 -8.18
N SER A 2 -41.86 20.30 -7.13
CA SER A 2 -40.88 21.40 -7.05
C SER A 2 -39.82 21.23 -8.13
N HIS A 3 -39.68 22.24 -9.00
CA HIS A 3 -38.72 22.22 -10.09
C HIS A 3 -37.32 22.42 -9.51
N LEU A 4 -36.51 21.36 -9.43
CA LEU A 4 -35.10 21.49 -9.03
C LEU A 4 -34.37 22.37 -10.06
N SER A 5 -33.84 23.52 -9.62
CA SER A 5 -33.03 24.36 -10.50
C SER A 5 -31.60 23.81 -10.60
N ARG A 6 -30.89 24.14 -11.68
CA ARG A 6 -29.46 23.80 -11.83
C ARG A 6 -28.62 24.26 -10.63
N ARG A 7 -28.97 25.40 -10.03
CA ARG A 7 -28.27 25.95 -8.85
C ARG A 7 -28.48 25.07 -7.63
N ASP A 8 -29.69 24.55 -7.43
CA ASP A 8 -30.01 23.66 -6.30
C ASP A 8 -29.33 22.31 -6.48
N PHE A 9 -29.29 21.80 -7.72
CA PHE A 9 -28.55 20.60 -8.08
C PHE A 9 -27.05 20.73 -7.80
N LEU A 10 -26.40 21.83 -8.24
CA LEU A 10 -24.96 22.04 -8.03
C LEU A 10 -24.61 22.20 -6.55
N LYS A 11 -25.45 22.87 -5.76
CA LYS A 11 -25.28 22.96 -4.30
C LYS A 11 -25.38 21.59 -3.64
N ALA A 12 -26.40 20.80 -3.99
CA ALA A 12 -26.59 19.46 -3.44
C ALA A 12 -25.44 18.51 -3.83
N ALA A 13 -24.97 18.55 -5.08
CA ALA A 13 -23.84 17.75 -5.54
C ALA A 13 -22.53 18.10 -4.82
N GLY A 14 -22.26 19.40 -4.60
CA GLY A 14 -21.10 19.85 -3.82
C GLY A 14 -21.15 19.43 -2.35
N LEU A 15 -22.34 19.48 -1.73
CA LEU A 15 -22.56 18.99 -0.37
C LEU A 15 -22.35 17.48 -0.24
N LEU A 16 -22.79 16.70 -1.24
CA LEU A 16 -22.56 15.25 -1.28
C LEU A 16 -21.06 14.91 -1.39
N ALA A 17 -20.31 15.67 -2.19
CA ALA A 17 -18.88 15.47 -2.37
C ALA A 17 -18.06 15.81 -1.11
N ALA A 18 -18.58 16.68 -0.23
CA ALA A 18 -17.94 17.06 1.02
C ALA A 18 -18.31 16.16 2.22
N ALA A 19 -19.34 15.32 2.10
CA ALA A 19 -19.77 14.40 3.15
C ALA A 19 -18.67 13.43 3.67
N PRO A 20 -17.80 12.85 2.82
CA PRO A 20 -16.71 11.99 3.27
C PRO A 20 -15.70 12.77 4.14
N LEU A 21 -15.43 14.04 3.80
CA LEU A 21 -14.51 14.89 4.54
C LEU A 21 -15.07 15.27 5.92
N ALA A 22 -16.36 15.59 6.00
CA ALA A 22 -17.03 15.88 7.27
C ALA A 22 -17.05 14.66 8.21
N THR A 23 -17.06 13.45 7.65
CA THR A 23 -16.97 12.20 8.42
C THR A 23 -15.52 11.94 8.86
N ALA A 24 -14.55 12.16 7.98
CA ALA A 24 -13.12 12.03 8.29
C ALA A 24 -12.64 12.99 9.40
N LEU A 25 -13.18 14.22 9.45
CA LEU A 25 -12.88 15.19 10.50
C LEU A 25 -13.47 14.83 11.88
N LYS A 26 -14.47 13.92 11.92
CA LYS A 26 -15.06 13.41 13.16
C LYS A 26 -14.41 12.14 13.66
N HIS A 27 -13.51 11.54 12.88
CA HIS A 27 -12.74 10.41 13.39
C HIS A 27 -11.76 10.95 14.44
N PRO A 28 -11.86 10.51 15.70
CA PRO A 28 -10.87 10.87 16.68
C PRO A 28 -9.50 10.44 16.13
N VAL A 29 -8.52 11.33 16.24
CA VAL A 29 -7.13 10.97 15.99
C VAL A 29 -6.89 9.72 16.86
N PRO A 30 -6.47 8.59 16.28
CA PRO A 30 -6.23 7.40 17.08
C PRO A 30 -5.27 7.79 18.21
N GLU A 31 -5.74 7.61 19.45
CA GLU A 31 -4.89 7.80 20.62
C GLU A 31 -3.61 6.99 20.39
N ALA A 32 -2.46 7.65 20.60
CA ALA A 32 -1.18 6.97 20.52
C ALA A 32 -1.25 5.78 21.47
N SER A 33 -1.14 4.57 20.91
CA SER A 33 -1.13 3.37 21.73
C SER A 33 0.08 3.45 22.65
N ASP A 34 -0.11 3.31 23.97
CA ASP A 34 0.98 3.15 24.94
C ASP A 34 1.82 1.87 24.69
N LYS A 35 1.42 1.02 23.73
CA LYS A 35 2.24 -0.10 23.31
C LYS A 35 3.42 0.42 22.49
N PRO A 36 4.65 -0.04 22.79
CA PRO A 36 5.79 0.27 21.94
C PRO A 36 5.47 -0.17 20.51
N SER A 37 5.67 0.73 19.57
CA SER A 37 5.56 0.40 18.15
C SER A 37 6.58 -0.68 17.81
N PRO A 38 6.25 -1.63 16.92
CA PRO A 38 7.23 -2.63 16.50
C PRO A 38 8.37 -1.93 15.74
N ASP A 39 9.59 -2.44 15.91
CA ASP A 39 10.70 -2.07 15.04
C ASP A 39 10.42 -2.55 13.62
N VAL A 40 10.55 -1.66 12.64
CA VAL A 40 10.30 -1.94 11.23
C VAL A 40 11.62 -1.90 10.46
N LEU A 41 12.03 -3.04 9.92
CA LEU A 41 13.18 -3.15 9.02
C LEU A 41 12.71 -3.26 7.57
N VAL A 42 13.04 -2.27 6.76
CA VAL A 42 12.76 -2.27 5.31
C VAL A 42 14.04 -2.65 4.56
N LEU A 43 14.00 -3.77 3.85
CA LEU A 43 15.10 -4.24 3.01
C LEU A 43 14.74 -4.03 1.53
N VAL A 44 15.53 -3.23 0.83
CA VAL A 44 15.40 -3.00 -0.61
C VAL A 44 16.66 -3.52 -1.30
N PHE A 45 16.47 -4.26 -2.38
CA PHE A 45 17.56 -4.82 -3.18
C PHE A 45 17.59 -4.16 -4.54
N ASP A 46 18.74 -3.62 -4.94
CA ASP A 46 18.93 -3.12 -6.30
C ASP A 46 19.10 -4.30 -7.27
N THR A 47 18.41 -4.25 -8.41
CA THR A 47 18.48 -5.23 -9.51
C THR A 47 18.09 -6.69 -9.18
N LEU A 48 17.53 -6.99 -8.01
CA LEU A 48 17.09 -8.35 -7.66
C LEU A 48 15.85 -8.76 -8.49
N SER A 49 15.94 -9.90 -9.17
CA SER A 49 14.82 -10.48 -9.92
C SER A 49 14.29 -11.74 -9.23
N ALA A 50 12.96 -11.86 -9.15
CA ALA A 50 12.28 -13.07 -8.70
C ALA A 50 12.76 -14.33 -9.46
N ARG A 51 13.07 -14.20 -10.76
CA ARG A 51 13.55 -15.30 -11.60
C ARG A 51 14.89 -15.90 -11.16
N HIS A 52 15.65 -15.19 -10.32
CA HIS A 52 16.95 -15.61 -9.82
C HIS A 52 16.92 -16.03 -8.33
N MET A 53 15.74 -16.20 -7.75
CA MET A 53 15.59 -16.64 -6.35
C MET A 53 15.06 -18.07 -6.28
N GLY A 54 15.58 -18.86 -5.33
CA GLY A 54 15.16 -20.25 -5.15
C GLY A 54 13.67 -20.39 -4.79
N LEU A 55 13.11 -19.41 -4.06
CA LEU A 55 11.68 -19.33 -3.75
C LEU A 55 10.76 -19.41 -4.98
N TYR A 56 11.24 -18.95 -6.14
CA TYR A 56 10.49 -18.95 -7.40
C TYR A 56 10.98 -20.03 -8.38
N GLY A 57 11.70 -21.05 -7.89
CA GLY A 57 12.13 -22.20 -8.69
C GLY A 57 13.47 -22.03 -9.42
N TYR A 58 14.29 -21.04 -9.03
CA TYR A 58 15.63 -20.93 -9.58
C TYR A 58 16.48 -22.16 -9.21
N PRO A 59 17.16 -22.83 -10.16
CA PRO A 59 17.82 -24.12 -9.90
C PRO A 59 19.04 -24.02 -8.98
N ARG A 60 19.67 -22.84 -8.90
CA ARG A 60 20.78 -22.60 -7.97
C ARG A 60 20.22 -22.03 -6.67
N ARG A 61 20.67 -22.57 -5.54
CA ARG A 61 20.27 -22.10 -4.20
C ARG A 61 20.98 -20.79 -3.84
N THR A 62 20.55 -19.69 -4.45
CA THR A 62 21.15 -18.35 -4.33
C THR A 62 20.62 -17.55 -3.13
N THR A 63 19.44 -17.91 -2.61
CA THR A 63 18.72 -17.10 -1.61
C THR A 63 18.23 -17.90 -0.39
N PRO A 64 19.07 -18.74 0.24
CA PRO A 64 18.64 -19.65 1.32
C PRO A 64 18.08 -18.93 2.56
N ASN A 65 18.54 -17.70 2.82
CA ASN A 65 18.03 -16.91 3.94
C ASN A 65 16.64 -16.30 3.66
N LEU A 66 16.39 -15.88 2.42
CA LEU A 66 15.07 -15.39 2.00
C LEU A 66 14.05 -16.52 1.90
N GLU A 67 14.49 -17.73 1.50
CA GLU A 67 13.65 -18.94 1.53
C GLU A 67 13.15 -19.24 2.94
N ARG A 68 14.05 -19.27 3.92
CA ARG A 68 13.68 -19.48 5.33
C ARG A 68 12.79 -18.37 5.89
N LEU A 69 13.03 -17.12 5.49
CA LEU A 69 12.17 -16.01 5.89
C LEU A 69 10.75 -16.17 5.33
N ALA A 70 10.62 -16.63 4.09
CA ALA A 70 9.35 -16.84 3.43
C ALA A 70 8.47 -17.89 4.12
N GLU A 71 9.05 -18.89 4.79
CA GLU A 71 8.32 -19.92 5.54
C GLU A 71 7.46 -19.35 6.68
N VAL A 72 7.84 -18.19 7.22
CA VAL A 72 7.15 -17.53 8.35
C VAL A 72 6.56 -16.18 7.97
N SER A 73 6.52 -15.85 6.67
CA SER A 73 6.11 -14.55 6.16
C SER A 73 4.94 -14.65 5.19
N THR A 74 4.18 -13.56 5.05
CA THR A 74 3.24 -13.42 3.94
C THR A 74 4.01 -13.05 2.67
N VAL A 75 3.90 -13.89 1.63
CA VAL A 75 4.60 -13.69 0.34
C VAL A 75 3.64 -13.13 -0.71
N TYR A 76 4.06 -12.05 -1.38
CA TYR A 76 3.31 -11.42 -2.47
C TYR A 76 3.82 -11.95 -3.83
N HIS A 77 3.11 -12.90 -4.42
CA HIS A 77 3.51 -13.52 -5.70
C HIS A 77 3.25 -12.67 -6.95
N GLN A 78 2.46 -11.59 -6.82
CA GLN A 78 2.03 -10.73 -7.94
C GLN A 78 2.38 -9.26 -7.66
N HIS A 79 3.56 -9.01 -7.10
CA HIS A 79 4.08 -7.66 -6.85
C HIS A 79 4.98 -7.18 -8.00
N TRP A 80 4.77 -5.93 -8.44
CA TRP A 80 5.53 -5.29 -9.51
C TRP A 80 5.96 -3.89 -9.07
N ALA A 81 7.19 -3.49 -9.42
CA ALA A 81 7.63 -2.12 -9.21
C ALA A 81 6.89 -1.15 -10.14
N GLY A 82 6.81 0.13 -9.75
CA GLY A 82 6.16 1.18 -10.56
C GLY A 82 6.85 1.48 -11.90
N GLY A 83 8.06 0.95 -12.13
CA GLY A 83 8.81 1.05 -13.37
C GLY A 83 10.05 0.16 -13.37
N ASN A 84 10.75 0.08 -14.50
CA ASN A 84 11.92 -0.79 -14.70
C ASN A 84 13.28 -0.06 -14.54
N PHE A 85 13.28 1.06 -13.83
CA PHE A 85 14.47 1.84 -13.46
C PHE A 85 14.47 2.09 -11.94
N PRO A 86 15.60 2.46 -11.32
CA PRO A 86 15.72 2.48 -9.85
C PRO A 86 14.76 3.45 -9.14
N VAL A 87 14.50 4.62 -9.73
CA VAL A 87 13.73 5.70 -9.10
C VAL A 87 12.33 5.24 -8.62
N PRO A 88 11.47 4.60 -9.45
CA PRO A 88 10.20 4.04 -9.03
C PRO A 88 10.24 3.02 -7.88
N GLY A 89 11.39 2.42 -7.60
CA GLY A 89 11.55 1.42 -6.55
C GLY A 89 11.97 2.00 -5.20
N THR A 90 12.51 3.23 -5.17
CA THR A 90 13.11 3.82 -3.95
C THR A 90 12.59 5.22 -3.60
N ALA A 91 12.02 5.94 -4.57
CA ALA A 91 11.59 7.34 -4.40
C ALA A 91 10.14 7.47 -3.95
#